data_AF-A0A653FN33-F1
#
_entry.id   AF-A0A653FN33-F1
#
_cell.length_a   1.000
_cell.length_b   1.000
_cell.length_c   1.000
_cell.angle_alpha   90.00
_cell.angle_beta   90.00
_cell.angle_gamma   90.00
#
_symmetry.space_group_name_H-M   'P 1'
#
loop_
_entity.id
_entity.type
_entity.pdbx_description
1 polymer ?
#
loop_
_entity_poly.entity_id
_entity_poly.type
_entity_poly.pdbx_seq_one_letter_code
_entity_poly.pdbx_strand_id
1 'polypeptide(L)'
;MVLTHAADLFAERGPAATSLRDVAERSGVNAGLIFRHIGNKEALVAAVLDFLADELVTARGTDAPEEVIEAHVERSWKVIARALLDGYDVGALQHRFPVVEELVEAARQRHQDDHAARAATADAIALQLGWRLFGPFLRAATGLDDNHPPAD
;
A
#
# COMPACT_ATOMS: atom_id res chain seq x y z
N MET A 1 16.07 6.12 1.02
CA MET A 1 16.61 6.40 -0.33
C MET A 1 16.41 5.23 -1.28
N VAL A 2 17.13 4.11 -1.16
CA VAL A 2 16.94 2.97 -2.09
C VAL A 2 15.53 2.40 -2.05
N LEU A 3 15.01 2.07 -0.85
CA LEU A 3 13.64 1.53 -0.70
C LEU A 3 12.56 2.55 -1.09
N THR A 4 12.79 3.84 -0.80
CA THR A 4 11.93 4.94 -1.24
C THR A 4 11.80 4.95 -2.78
N HIS A 5 12.92 4.94 -3.50
CA HIS A 5 12.92 4.95 -4.98
C HIS A 5 12.39 3.63 -5.57
N ALA A 6 12.65 2.50 -4.93
CA ALA A 6 12.03 1.23 -5.32
C ALA A 6 10.51 1.28 -5.16
N ALA A 7 10.00 1.83 -4.06
CA ALA A 7 8.58 2.06 -3.84
C ALA A 7 7.97 3.01 -4.88
N ASP A 8 8.67 4.08 -5.26
CA ASP A 8 8.24 4.97 -6.36
C ASP A 8 8.09 4.16 -7.66
N LEU A 9 9.13 3.43 -8.06
CA LEU A 9 9.12 2.66 -9.31
C LEU A 9 8.02 1.59 -9.30
N PHE A 10 7.77 0.94 -8.16
CA PHE A 10 6.68 -0.03 -8.04
C PHE A 10 5.31 0.66 -8.12
N ALA A 11 5.14 1.81 -7.49
CA ALA A 11 3.91 2.60 -7.60
C ALA A 11 3.69 3.16 -9.02
N GLU A 12 4.75 3.42 -9.78
CA GLU A 12 4.71 3.98 -11.14
C GLU A 12 4.47 2.94 -12.22
N ARG A 13 5.14 1.77 -12.17
CA ARG A 13 4.99 0.70 -13.19
C ARG A 13 4.91 -0.76 -12.68
N GLY A 14 4.98 -0.97 -11.36
CA GLY A 14 4.86 -2.30 -10.76
C GLY A 14 6.21 -3.03 -10.56
N PRO A 15 6.25 -4.03 -9.67
CA PRO A 15 7.44 -4.87 -9.49
C PRO A 15 7.92 -5.56 -10.76
N ALA A 16 7.06 -6.23 -11.54
CA ALA A 16 7.47 -7.01 -12.72
C ALA A 16 8.21 -6.15 -13.77
N ALA A 17 7.80 -4.89 -13.94
CA ALA A 17 8.42 -3.95 -14.87
C ALA A 17 9.62 -3.17 -14.29
N THR A 18 10.09 -3.51 -13.09
CA THR A 18 11.19 -2.79 -12.41
C THR A 18 12.36 -3.71 -12.09
N SER A 19 13.53 -3.46 -12.66
CA SER A 19 14.73 -4.24 -12.36
C SER A 19 15.51 -3.69 -11.15
N LEU A 20 16.39 -4.50 -10.54
CA LEU A 20 17.32 -4.00 -9.51
C LEU A 20 18.27 -2.93 -10.06
N ARG A 21 18.58 -2.96 -11.36
CA ARG A 21 19.41 -1.94 -12.02
C ARG A 21 18.67 -0.61 -12.10
N ASP A 22 17.38 -0.64 -12.40
CA ASP A 22 16.55 0.58 -12.49
C ASP A 22 16.47 1.27 -11.12
N VAL A 23 16.36 0.48 -10.05
CA VAL A 23 16.42 0.99 -8.68
C VAL A 23 17.79 1.58 -8.36
N ALA A 24 18.86 0.93 -8.79
CA ALA A 24 20.23 1.42 -8.61
C ALA A 24 20.45 2.76 -9.28
N GLU A 25 20.05 2.84 -10.56
CA GLU A 25 20.14 4.05 -11.38
C GLU A 25 19.34 5.19 -10.76
N ARG A 26 18.07 4.95 -10.40
CA ARG A 26 17.23 5.97 -9.77
C ARG A 26 17.74 6.41 -8.40
N SER A 27 18.41 5.52 -7.67
CA SER A 27 18.98 5.83 -6.36
C SER A 27 20.40 6.43 -6.44
N GLY A 28 21.01 6.50 -7.63
CA GLY A 28 22.39 6.96 -7.80
C GLY A 28 23.42 6.06 -7.10
N VAL A 29 23.13 4.78 -6.93
CA VAL A 29 24.02 3.82 -6.23
C VAL A 29 24.55 2.74 -7.17
N ASN A 30 25.65 2.10 -6.78
CA ASN A 30 26.20 0.99 -7.55
C ASN A 30 25.26 -0.23 -7.50
N ALA A 31 24.87 -0.76 -8.67
CA ALA A 31 23.97 -1.91 -8.76
C ALA A 31 24.50 -3.16 -8.04
N GLY A 32 25.82 -3.39 -8.05
CA GLY A 32 26.45 -4.50 -7.33
C GLY A 32 26.27 -4.42 -5.81
N LEU A 33 26.16 -3.20 -5.27
CA LEU A 33 25.91 -2.99 -3.84
C LEU A 33 24.46 -3.36 -3.48
N ILE A 34 23.49 -3.02 -4.33
CA ILE A 34 22.08 -3.43 -4.15
C ILE A 34 21.95 -4.94 -4.24
N PHE A 35 22.53 -5.58 -5.26
CA PHE A 35 22.49 -7.03 -5.38
C PHE A 35 23.08 -7.74 -4.15
N ARG A 36 24.16 -7.20 -3.56
CA ARG A 36 24.76 -7.77 -2.35
C ARG A 36 23.89 -7.58 -1.10
N HIS A 37 23.24 -6.43 -0.94
CA HIS A 37 22.46 -6.15 0.28
C HIS A 37 21.02 -6.64 0.24
N ILE A 38 20.36 -6.55 -0.91
CA ILE A 38 18.95 -6.91 -1.08
C ILE A 38 18.82 -8.32 -1.66
N GLY A 39 19.78 -8.78 -2.44
CA GLY A 39 19.73 -10.10 -3.06
C GLY A 39 18.91 -10.09 -4.35
N ASN A 40 17.74 -10.70 -4.31
CA ASN A 40 16.91 -10.94 -5.49
C ASN A 40 15.69 -10.00 -5.57
N LYS A 41 14.87 -10.21 -6.61
CA LYS A 41 13.69 -9.39 -6.87
C LYS A 41 12.60 -9.55 -5.81
N GLU A 42 12.36 -10.77 -5.33
CA GLU A 42 11.35 -11.04 -4.29
C GLU A 42 11.75 -10.41 -2.95
N ALA A 43 13.03 -10.51 -2.58
CA ALA A 43 13.57 -9.86 -1.39
C ALA A 43 13.45 -8.34 -1.45
N LEU A 44 13.64 -7.74 -2.65
CA LEU A 44 13.37 -6.32 -2.84
C LEU A 44 11.88 -5.98 -2.65
N VAL A 45 10.97 -6.81 -3.17
CA VAL A 45 9.53 -6.61 -2.99
C VAL A 45 9.15 -6.69 -1.51
N ALA A 46 9.60 -7.73 -0.80
CA ALA A 46 9.40 -7.87 0.63
C ALA A 46 9.91 -6.66 1.41
N ALA A 47 11.16 -6.23 1.16
CA ALA A 47 11.76 -5.09 1.83
C ALA A 47 11.02 -3.77 1.56
N VAL A 48 10.45 -3.59 0.36
CA VAL A 48 9.63 -2.42 0.04
C VAL A 48 8.28 -2.46 0.76
N LEU A 49 7.64 -3.63 0.84
CA LEU A 49 6.37 -3.79 1.55
C LEU A 49 6.52 -3.50 3.05
N ASP A 50 7.56 -4.03 3.68
CA ASP A 50 7.87 -3.75 5.08
C ASP A 50 8.17 -2.26 5.31
N PHE A 51 9.00 -1.67 4.42
CA PHE A 51 9.32 -0.25 4.47
C PHE A 51 8.08 0.65 4.42
N LEU A 52 7.13 0.34 3.52
CA LEU A 52 5.88 1.10 3.39
C LEU A 52 4.97 0.94 4.61
N ALA A 53 4.97 -0.25 5.23
CA ALA A 53 4.23 -0.49 6.46
C ALA A 53 4.80 0.35 7.62
N ASP A 54 6.13 0.40 7.77
CA ASP A 54 6.80 1.19 8.80
C ASP A 54 6.64 2.71 8.59
N GLU A 55 6.70 3.18 7.34
CA GLU A 55 6.41 4.59 7.01
C GLU A 55 4.98 4.98 7.43
N LEU A 56 4.00 4.11 7.16
CA LEU A 56 2.61 4.40 7.48
C LEU A 56 2.37 4.42 9.00
N VAL A 57 2.96 3.50 9.75
CA VAL A 57 2.93 3.51 11.23
C VAL A 57 3.55 4.80 11.76
N THR A 58 4.71 5.19 11.24
CA THR A 58 5.42 6.39 11.65
C THR A 58 4.59 7.65 11.38
N ALA A 59 3.98 7.76 10.19
CA ALA A 59 3.15 8.91 9.83
C ALA A 59 1.93 9.05 10.76
N ARG A 60 1.28 7.93 11.12
CA ARG A 60 0.15 7.93 12.07
C ARG A 60 0.56 8.22 13.51
N GLY A 61 1.77 7.80 13.92
CA GLY A 61 2.27 7.98 15.28
C GLY A 61 2.84 9.36 15.59
N THR A 62 3.12 10.18 14.57
CA THR A 62 3.78 11.49 14.70
C THR A 62 2.83 12.69 14.53
N ASP A 63 1.51 12.45 14.57
CA ASP A 63 0.47 13.46 14.35
C ASP A 63 0.69 14.23 13.03
N ALA A 64 1.18 13.52 12.00
CA ALA A 64 1.43 14.10 10.69
C ALA A 64 0.12 14.62 10.08
N PRO A 65 0.17 15.66 9.23
CA PRO A 65 -1.01 16.15 8.53
C PRO A 65 -1.74 15.03 7.77
N GLU A 66 -3.07 15.09 7.74
CA GLU A 66 -3.91 14.07 7.08
C GLU A 66 -3.50 13.82 5.62
N GLU A 67 -3.14 14.89 4.91
CA GLU A 67 -2.66 14.84 3.52
C GLU A 67 -1.37 13.99 3.37
N VAL A 68 -0.48 14.05 4.36
CA VAL A 68 0.77 13.27 4.37
C VAL A 68 0.46 11.80 4.62
N ILE A 69 -0.40 11.52 5.60
CA ILE A 69 -0.86 10.15 5.88
C ILE A 69 -1.54 9.56 4.63
N GLU A 70 -2.42 10.33 3.98
CA GLU A 70 -3.10 9.89 2.78
C GLU A 70 -2.11 9.60 1.64
N ALA A 71 -1.09 10.43 1.44
CA ALA A 71 -0.05 10.17 0.43
C ALA A 71 0.71 8.86 0.70
N HIS A 72 1.04 8.55 1.96
CA HIS A 72 1.65 7.28 2.34
C HIS A 72 0.71 6.09 2.11
N VAL A 73 -0.57 6.21 2.49
CA VAL A 73 -1.60 5.21 2.20
C VAL A 73 -1.72 5.00 0.69
N GLU A 74 -1.73 6.07 -0.09
CA GLU A 74 -1.88 6.00 -1.53
C GLU A 74 -0.74 5.23 -2.19
N ARG A 75 0.49 5.56 -1.81
CA ARG A 75 1.69 4.89 -2.33
C ARG A 75 1.69 3.42 -1.94
N SER A 76 1.41 3.12 -0.67
CA SER A 76 1.37 1.75 -0.15
C SER A 76 0.35 0.89 -0.90
N TRP A 77 -0.88 1.37 -1.05
CA TRP A 77 -1.92 0.60 -1.75
C TRP A 77 -1.56 0.37 -3.23
N LYS A 78 -1.01 1.37 -3.94
CA LYS A 78 -0.62 1.22 -5.35
C LYS A 78 0.43 0.13 -5.51
N VAL A 79 1.43 0.09 -4.62
CA VAL A 79 2.48 -0.93 -4.64
C VAL A 79 1.89 -2.32 -4.37
N ILE A 80 1.05 -2.46 -3.34
CA ILE A 80 0.40 -3.73 -3.00
C ILE A 80 -0.46 -4.23 -4.16
N ALA A 81 -1.32 -3.37 -4.72
CA ALA A 81 -2.21 -3.74 -5.81
C ALA A 81 -1.44 -4.23 -7.05
N ARG A 82 -0.34 -3.56 -7.39
CA ARG A 82 0.48 -3.95 -8.53
C ARG A 82 1.30 -5.20 -8.27
N ALA A 83 1.81 -5.38 -7.05
CA ALA A 83 2.46 -6.63 -6.65
C ALA A 83 1.49 -7.81 -6.78
N LEU A 84 0.24 -7.66 -6.32
CA LEU A 84 -0.80 -8.68 -6.47
C LEU A 84 -1.12 -8.97 -7.94
N LEU A 85 -1.27 -7.93 -8.77
CA LEU A 85 -1.52 -8.07 -10.21
C LEU A 85 -0.34 -8.73 -10.95
N ASP A 86 0.88 -8.51 -10.50
CA ASP A 86 2.10 -9.15 -10.99
C ASP A 86 2.26 -10.60 -10.48
N GLY A 87 1.35 -11.08 -9.64
CA GLY A 87 1.32 -12.45 -9.13
C GLY A 87 2.18 -12.71 -7.88
N TYR A 88 2.65 -11.66 -7.20
CA TYR A 88 3.37 -11.81 -5.94
C TYR A 88 2.41 -12.16 -4.79
N ASP A 89 2.81 -13.12 -3.95
CA ASP A 89 2.12 -13.42 -2.70
C ASP A 89 2.51 -12.38 -1.63
N VAL A 90 1.81 -11.24 -1.63
CA VAL A 90 2.04 -10.15 -0.66
C VAL A 90 1.83 -10.64 0.77
N GLY A 91 0.90 -11.59 0.99
CA GLY A 91 0.64 -12.18 2.30
C GLY A 91 1.84 -12.95 2.87
N ALA A 92 2.58 -13.64 2.00
CA ALA A 92 3.80 -14.36 2.38
C ALA A 92 5.06 -13.47 2.39
N LEU A 93 5.10 -12.42 1.58
CA LEU A 93 6.28 -11.56 1.43
C LEU A 93 6.37 -10.44 2.46
N GLN A 94 5.23 -9.90 2.90
CA GLN A 94 5.20 -8.86 3.91
C GLN A 94 5.30 -9.51 5.29
N HIS A 95 6.34 -9.19 6.06
CA HIS A 95 6.60 -9.86 7.33
C HIS A 95 5.65 -9.43 8.45
N ARG A 96 5.15 -8.19 8.38
CA ARG A 96 4.30 -7.57 9.40
C ARG A 96 3.23 -6.72 8.76
N PHE A 97 2.03 -6.72 9.35
CA PHE A 97 0.91 -5.90 8.90
C PHE A 97 0.47 -4.94 10.02
N PRO A 98 1.35 -4.06 10.52
CA PRO A 98 1.11 -3.30 11.74
C PRO A 98 -0.16 -2.43 11.67
N VAL A 99 -0.46 -1.87 10.50
CA VAL A 99 -1.69 -1.08 10.29
C VAL A 99 -2.94 -1.96 10.37
N VAL A 100 -2.91 -3.17 9.81
CA VAL A 100 -4.01 -4.13 9.91
C VAL A 100 -4.16 -4.63 11.35
N GLU A 101 -3.04 -4.91 12.03
CA GLU A 101 -3.00 -5.31 13.43
C GLU A 101 -3.65 -4.24 14.33
N GLU A 102 -3.33 -2.97 14.12
CA GLU A 102 -3.95 -1.84 14.83
C GLU A 102 -5.47 -1.74 14.57
N LEU A 103 -5.90 -1.94 13.32
CA LEU A 103 -7.32 -1.94 12.96
C LEU A 103 -8.08 -3.11 13.59
N VAL A 104 -7.49 -4.32 13.57
CA VAL A 104 -8.05 -5.49 14.24
C VAL A 104 -8.17 -5.25 15.74
N GLU A 105 -7.17 -4.65 16.37
CA GLU A 105 -7.21 -4.33 17.80
C GLU A 105 -8.29 -3.30 18.13
N ALA A 106 -8.45 -2.28 17.28
CA ALA A 106 -9.54 -1.32 17.40
C ALA A 106 -10.92 -1.97 17.18
N ALA A 107 -11.03 -2.98 16.30
CA ALA A 107 -12.26 -3.71 16.07
C ALA A 107 -12.62 -4.64 17.23
N ARG A 108 -11.64 -5.28 17.89
CA ARG A 108 -11.86 -6.12 19.07
C ARG A 108 -12.58 -5.40 20.20
N GLN A 109 -12.35 -4.09 20.36
CA GLN A 109 -13.04 -3.29 21.36
C GLN A 109 -14.56 -3.13 21.08
N ARG A 110 -15.00 -3.37 19.84
CA ARG A 110 -16.38 -3.19 19.37
C ARG A 110 -17.11 -4.51 19.09
N HIS A 111 -16.40 -5.63 19.08
CA HIS A 111 -16.94 -6.95 18.74
C HIS A 111 -16.72 -7.95 19.88
N GLN A 112 -17.67 -8.86 20.08
CA GLN A 112 -17.62 -9.86 21.16
C GLN A 112 -16.71 -11.06 20.84
N ASP A 113 -16.33 -11.26 19.56
CA ASP A 113 -15.60 -12.41 19.06
C ASP A 113 -14.41 -11.98 18.17
N ASP A 114 -13.26 -12.67 18.29
CA ASP A 114 -12.03 -12.34 17.56
C ASP A 114 -12.17 -12.57 16.05
N HIS A 115 -12.87 -13.63 15.65
CA HIS A 115 -13.10 -13.90 14.23
C HIS A 115 -13.99 -12.82 13.62
N ALA A 116 -15.05 -12.41 14.32
CA ALA A 116 -15.91 -11.30 13.90
C ALA A 116 -15.13 -9.98 13.77
N ALA A 117 -14.23 -9.66 14.71
CA ALA A 117 -13.38 -8.46 14.64
C ALA A 117 -12.45 -8.47 13.42
N ARG A 118 -11.81 -9.62 13.14
CA ARG A 118 -10.94 -9.79 11.96
C ARG A 118 -11.71 -9.72 10.66
N ALA A 119 -12.86 -10.38 10.57
CA ALA A 119 -13.72 -10.36 9.39
C ALA A 119 -14.22 -8.94 9.09
N ALA A 120 -14.73 -8.24 10.10
CA ALA A 120 -15.17 -6.86 9.96
C ALA A 120 -14.04 -5.92 9.51
N THR A 121 -12.82 -6.14 10.01
CA THR A 121 -11.63 -5.38 9.58
C THR A 121 -11.29 -5.67 8.12
N ALA A 122 -11.30 -6.94 7.71
CA ALA A 122 -11.04 -7.34 6.33
C ALA A 122 -12.09 -6.76 5.37
N ASP A 123 -13.38 -6.82 5.73
CA ASP A 123 -14.49 -6.27 4.95
C ASP A 123 -14.36 -4.75 4.81
N ALA A 124 -14.04 -4.04 5.90
CA ALA A 124 -13.83 -2.60 5.87
C ALA A 124 -12.67 -2.20 4.97
N ILE A 125 -11.53 -2.91 5.07
CA ILE A 125 -10.36 -2.67 4.21
C ILE A 125 -10.72 -2.97 2.74
N ALA A 126 -11.39 -4.09 2.46
CA ALA A 126 -11.79 -4.46 1.11
C ALA A 126 -12.72 -3.41 0.49
N LEU A 127 -13.70 -2.92 1.25
CA LEU A 127 -14.61 -1.87 0.81
C LEU A 127 -13.86 -0.54 0.56
N GLN A 128 -12.96 -0.16 1.46
CA GLN A 128 -12.16 1.06 1.32
C GLN A 128 -11.23 1.00 0.09
N LEU A 129 -10.57 -0.14 -0.14
CA LEU A 129 -9.73 -0.37 -1.31
C LEU A 129 -10.56 -0.39 -2.60
N GLY A 130 -11.70 -1.07 -2.57
CA GLY A 130 -12.66 -1.07 -3.67
C GLY A 130 -13.12 0.33 -4.02
N TRP A 131 -13.50 1.14 -3.03
CA TRP A 131 -13.86 2.54 -3.25
C TRP A 131 -12.69 3.38 -3.74
N ARG A 132 -11.45 3.14 -3.29
CA ARG A 132 -10.29 3.88 -3.79
C ARG A 132 -9.99 3.58 -5.26
N LEU A 133 -10.18 2.33 -5.70
CA LEU A 133 -9.96 1.92 -7.09
C LEU A 133 -11.14 2.32 -8.00
N PHE A 134 -12.37 2.02 -7.59
CA PHE A 134 -13.56 2.17 -8.41
C PHE A 134 -14.29 3.49 -8.16
N GLY A 135 -14.01 4.23 -7.09
CA GLY A 135 -14.72 5.43 -6.67
C GLY A 135 -14.86 6.49 -7.77
N PRO A 136 -13.78 6.88 -8.50
CA PRO A 136 -13.91 7.83 -9.61
C PRO A 136 -14.89 7.36 -10.69
N PHE A 137 -14.85 6.06 -11.04
CA PHE A 137 -15.79 5.47 -11.98
C PHE A 137 -17.21 5.39 -11.43
N LEU A 138 -17.37 4.95 -10.17
CA LEU A 138 -18.67 4.77 -9.52
C LEU A 138 -19.38 6.11 -9.32
N ARG A 139 -18.67 7.19 -8.98
CA ARG A 139 -19.25 8.53 -8.88
C ARG A 139 -19.83 8.96 -10.23
N ALA A 140 -19.04 8.80 -11.31
CA ALA A 140 -19.49 9.15 -12.65
C ALA A 140 -20.67 8.28 -13.11
N ALA A 141 -20.62 6.98 -12.83
CA ALA A 141 -21.68 6.04 -13.20
C ALA A 141 -22.99 6.24 -12.42
N THR A 142 -22.92 6.82 -11.22
CA THR A 142 -24.09 7.04 -10.34
C THR A 142 -24.59 8.48 -10.32
N GLY A 143 -23.89 9.41 -10.99
CA GLY A 143 -24.24 10.83 -11.00
C GLY A 143 -23.90 11.56 -9.69
N LEU A 144 -22.95 11.03 -8.90
CA LEU A 144 -22.44 11.67 -7.68
C LEU A 144 -21.32 12.68 -7.94
N ASP A 145 -21.05 13.01 -9.20
CA ASP A 145 -20.04 13.99 -9.57
C ASP A 145 -20.54 15.39 -9.19
N ASP A 146 -19.66 16.23 -8.62
CA ASP A 146 -19.96 17.63 -8.24
C ASP A 146 -20.43 18.52 -9.43
N ASN A 147 -20.51 17.96 -10.64
CA ASN A 147 -20.85 18.62 -11.89
C ASN A 147 -22.31 18.46 -12.33
N HIS A 148 -23.19 17.80 -11.56
CA HIS A 148 -24.62 17.79 -11.81
C HIS A 148 -25.39 18.16 -10.53
N PRO A 149 -25.89 19.41 -10.38
CA PRO A 149 -26.88 19.69 -9.35
C PRO A 149 -28.11 18.79 -9.60
N PRO A 150 -28.83 18.37 -8.54
CA PRO A 150 -30.04 17.58 -8.71
C PRO A 150 -31.00 18.33 -9.64
N ALA A 151 -31.50 17.62 -10.66
CA ALA A 151 -32.55 18.16 -11.51
C ALA A 151 -33.79 18.40 -10.63
N ASP A 152 -34.21 19.67 -10.55
CA ASP A 152 -35.46 20.10 -9.92
C ASP A 152 -36.69 19.34 -10.46
#